data_AF-A0A1Q2M5K4-F1
#
_entry.id   AF-A0A1Q2M5K4-F1
#
_cell.length_a   1.000
_cell.length_b   1.000
_cell.length_c   1.000
_cell.angle_alpha   90.00
_cell.angle_beta   90.00
_cell.angle_gamma   90.00
#
_symmetry.space_group_name_H-M   'P 1'
#
loop_
_entity.id
_entity.type
_entity.pdbx_description
1 polymer ?
#
loop_
_entity_poly.entity_id
_entity_poly.type
_entity_poly.pdbx_seq_one_letter_code
_entity_poly.pdbx_strand_id
1 'polypeptide(L)'
;MTLDPITMAGTKARGKRPTYFKDSDTDRLLSILMAVAGELAVTRERMDTLERLLEERGLLSRESIEGYTPDSDAAQARGLWHQDFIARILRVIQQEMEQFDEDKSARQQAREEAVSATTELDELIEELANT
;
A
#
# COMPACT_ATOMS: atom_id res chain seq x y z
N MET A 1 -2.37 -15.38 -15.81
CA MET A 1 -1.75 -14.40 -14.90
C MET A 1 -2.69 -14.23 -13.73
N THR A 2 -2.37 -14.79 -12.57
CA THR A 2 -3.18 -14.68 -11.35
C THR A 2 -2.94 -13.30 -10.75
N LEU A 3 -3.97 -12.45 -10.73
CA LEU A 3 -3.89 -11.11 -10.15
C LEU A 3 -3.80 -11.25 -8.63
N ASP A 4 -2.70 -10.79 -8.04
CA ASP A 4 -2.56 -10.70 -6.59
C ASP A 4 -3.24 -9.40 -6.10
N PRO A 5 -4.30 -9.49 -5.28
CA PRO A 5 -5.03 -8.32 -4.79
C PRO A 5 -4.16 -7.40 -3.93
N ILE A 6 -3.15 -7.94 -3.25
CA ILE A 6 -2.30 -7.19 -2.33
C ILE A 6 -1.41 -6.24 -3.12
N THR A 7 -0.76 -6.74 -4.18
CA THR A 7 0.05 -5.91 -5.09
C THR A 7 -0.80 -4.89 -5.85
N MET A 8 -2.01 -5.24 -6.31
CA MET A 8 -2.88 -4.28 -6.99
C MET A 8 -3.40 -3.19 -6.04
N ALA A 9 -3.66 -3.52 -4.77
CA ALA A 9 -4.03 -2.54 -3.77
C ALA A 9 -2.88 -1.58 -3.46
N GLY A 10 -1.62 -1.95 -3.71
CA GLY A 10 -0.44 -1.11 -3.49
C GLY A 10 -0.23 -0.01 -4.54
N THR A 11 -0.71 -0.22 -5.78
CA THR A 11 -0.27 0.56 -6.96
C THR A 11 -0.25 2.07 -6.71
N LYS A 12 0.93 2.67 -6.89
CA LYS A 12 1.17 4.09 -6.67
C LYS A 12 0.36 4.99 -7.62
N ALA A 13 -0.16 6.09 -7.07
CA ALA A 13 -0.76 7.16 -7.88
C ALA A 13 0.36 8.00 -8.52
N ARG A 14 0.16 8.51 -9.74
CA ARG A 14 1.18 9.30 -10.43
C ARG A 14 1.48 10.61 -9.68
N GLY A 15 2.77 10.87 -9.42
CA GLY A 15 3.25 12.12 -8.81
C GLY A 15 3.88 11.96 -7.43
N LYS A 16 4.53 13.03 -6.94
CA LYS A 16 5.11 13.08 -5.59
C LYS A 16 4.01 13.29 -4.56
N ARG A 17 4.02 12.53 -3.47
CA ARG A 17 3.05 12.68 -2.37
C ARG A 17 3.20 14.07 -1.73
N PRO A 18 2.12 14.86 -1.60
CA PRO A 18 2.19 16.15 -0.93
C PRO A 18 2.40 15.97 0.57
N THR A 19 3.25 16.82 1.15
CA THR A 19 3.49 16.92 2.60
C THR A 19 2.82 18.20 3.09
N TYR A 20 1.96 18.11 4.09
CA TYR A 20 1.18 19.23 4.60
C TYR A 20 1.68 19.68 5.98
N PHE A 21 2.15 18.74 6.80
CA PHE A 21 2.71 19.04 8.11
C PHE A 21 4.23 19.25 8.05
N LYS A 22 4.78 19.82 9.13
CA LYS A 22 6.23 20.03 9.27
C LYS A 22 7.01 18.71 9.28
N ASP A 23 6.39 17.66 9.82
CA ASP A 23 6.94 16.31 9.88
C ASP A 23 6.11 15.38 9.00
N SER A 24 6.77 14.74 8.02
CA SER A 24 6.13 13.81 7.10
C SER A 24 5.54 12.59 7.79
N ASP A 25 6.04 12.20 8.97
CA ASP A 25 5.51 11.07 9.71
C ASP A 25 4.08 11.36 10.23
N THR A 26 3.77 12.64 10.47
CA THR A 26 2.41 13.08 10.83
C THR A 26 1.44 12.91 9.67
N ASP A 27 1.85 13.26 8.44
CA ASP A 27 1.05 13.05 7.23
C ASP A 27 0.79 11.56 6.96
N ARG A 28 1.80 10.71 7.20
CA ARG A 28 1.65 9.25 7.09
C ARG A 28 0.63 8.74 8.11
N LEU A 29 0.78 9.10 9.38
CA LEU A 29 -0.13 8.65 10.43
C LEU A 29 -1.56 9.08 10.15
N LEU A 30 -1.78 10.34 9.73
CA LEU A 30 -3.08 10.84 9.35
C LEU A 30 -3.67 10.06 8.16
N SER A 31 -2.84 9.76 7.16
CA SER A 31 -3.26 8.96 6.01
C SER A 31 -3.72 7.55 6.41
N ILE A 32 -2.96 6.86 7.27
CA ILE A 32 -3.32 5.53 7.80
C ILE A 32 -4.62 5.63 8.59
N LEU A 33 -4.74 6.63 9.47
CA LEU A 33 -5.92 6.81 10.31
C LEU A 33 -7.18 7.04 9.47
N MET A 34 -7.10 7.87 8.43
CA MET A 34 -8.22 8.11 7.52
C MET A 34 -8.62 6.85 6.74
N ALA A 35 -7.64 6.04 6.30
CA ALA A 35 -7.90 4.77 5.65
C ALA A 35 -8.64 3.80 6.60
N VAL A 36 -8.15 3.66 7.85
CA VAL A 36 -8.79 2.85 8.89
C VAL A 36 -10.21 3.33 9.18
N ALA A 37 -10.40 4.64 9.34
CA ALA A 37 -11.71 5.23 9.62
C ALA A 37 -12.71 4.95 8.49
N GLY A 38 -12.29 5.10 7.23
CA GLY A 38 -13.12 4.82 6.06
C GLY A 38 -13.52 3.35 5.97
N GLU A 39 -12.54 2.43 6.08
CA GLU A 39 -12.81 0.98 6.05
C GLU A 39 -13.69 0.54 7.22
N LEU A 40 -13.51 1.10 8.42
CA LEU A 40 -14.34 0.80 9.59
C LEU A 40 -15.78 1.29 9.41
N ALA A 41 -15.98 2.50 8.88
CA ALA A 41 -17.31 3.04 8.63
C ALA A 41 -18.08 2.18 7.63
N VAL A 42 -17.48 1.88 6.47
CA VAL A 42 -18.10 1.02 5.44
C VAL A 42 -18.38 -0.38 5.98
N THR A 43 -17.47 -0.95 6.77
CA THR A 43 -17.66 -2.26 7.38
C THR A 43 -18.84 -2.27 8.34
N ARG A 44 -18.95 -1.25 9.21
CA ARG A 44 -20.08 -1.12 10.15
C ARG A 44 -21.43 -0.95 9.45
N GLU A 45 -21.48 -0.14 8.40
CA GLU A 45 -22.69 0.06 7.59
C GLU A 45 -23.14 -1.24 6.90
N ARG A 46 -22.18 -1.99 6.34
CA ARG A 46 -22.46 -3.29 5.71
C ARG A 46 -22.92 -4.32 6.74
N MET A 47 -22.32 -4.37 7.93
CA MET A 47 -22.76 -5.25 9.01
C MET A 47 -24.19 -4.93 9.46
N ASP A 48 -24.52 -3.67 9.74
CA ASP A 48 -25.89 -3.27 10.14
C ASP A 48 -26.91 -3.63 9.05
N THR A 49 -26.57 -3.42 7.77
CA THR A 49 -27.43 -3.81 6.64
C THR A 49 -27.69 -5.33 6.62
N LEU A 50 -26.65 -6.14 6.81
CA LEU A 50 -26.78 -7.61 6.83
C LEU A 50 -27.62 -8.06 8.02
N GLU A 51 -27.38 -7.53 9.22
CA GLU A 51 -28.13 -7.85 10.43
C GLU A 51 -29.62 -7.54 10.25
N ARG A 52 -29.96 -6.35 9.76
CA ARG A 52 -31.36 -5.96 9.52
C ARG A 52 -32.04 -6.85 8.49
N LEU A 53 -31.36 -7.16 7.38
CA LEU A 53 -31.93 -8.00 6.32
C LEU A 53 -32.13 -9.46 6.74
N LEU A 54 -31.29 -9.98 7.63
CA LEU A 54 -31.42 -11.32 8.20
C LEU A 54 -32.54 -11.39 9.26
N GLU A 55 -32.63 -10.35 10.10
CA GLU A 55 -33.67 -10.22 11.12
C GLU A 55 -35.05 -10.02 10.49
N GLU A 56 -35.18 -9.16 9.46
CA GLU A 56 -36.43 -8.95 8.70
C GLU A 56 -36.95 -10.26 8.07
N ARG A 57 -36.04 -11.14 7.63
CA ARG A 57 -36.39 -12.45 7.07
C ARG A 57 -36.62 -13.53 8.12
N GLY A 58 -36.45 -13.21 9.41
CA GLY A 58 -36.57 -14.16 10.52
C GLY A 58 -35.53 -15.27 10.51
N LEU A 59 -34.39 -15.07 9.83
CA LEU A 59 -33.35 -16.10 9.67
C LEU A 59 -32.34 -16.11 10.82
N LEU A 60 -32.10 -14.96 11.44
CA LEU A 60 -31.09 -14.80 12.48
C LEU A 60 -31.46 -13.66 13.42
N SER A 61 -31.33 -13.88 14.73
CA SER A 61 -31.49 -12.82 15.73
C SER A 61 -30.16 -12.16 16.05
N ARG A 62 -30.19 -10.89 16.45
CA ARG A 62 -28.99 -10.16 16.91
C ARG A 62 -28.29 -10.88 18.08
N GLU A 63 -29.05 -11.48 18.99
CA GLU A 63 -28.52 -12.26 20.10
C GLU A 63 -27.70 -13.49 19.63
N SER A 64 -28.14 -14.13 18.53
CA SER A 64 -27.41 -15.26 17.95
C SER A 64 -26.07 -14.83 17.34
N ILE A 65 -25.96 -13.58 16.88
CA ILE A 65 -24.72 -13.00 16.35
C ILE A 65 -23.74 -12.71 17.49
N GLU A 66 -24.21 -12.06 18.55
CA GLU A 66 -23.39 -11.76 19.73
C GLU A 66 -22.88 -13.03 20.44
N GLY A 67 -23.65 -14.11 20.40
CA GLY A 67 -23.27 -15.41 20.96
C GLY A 67 -22.39 -16.27 20.04
N TYR A 68 -22.09 -15.84 18.80
CA TYR A 68 -21.36 -16.66 17.84
C TYR A 68 -19.90 -16.89 18.27
N THR A 69 -19.53 -18.17 18.35
CA THR A 69 -18.15 -18.59 18.60
C THR A 69 -17.55 -19.15 17.31
N PRO A 70 -16.50 -18.53 16.74
CA PRO A 70 -15.86 -19.04 15.52
C PRO A 70 -15.15 -20.37 15.78
N ASP A 71 -15.24 -21.26 14.80
CA ASP A 71 -14.44 -22.48 14.73
C ASP A 71 -13.04 -22.20 14.16
N SER A 72 -12.21 -23.26 14.03
CA SER A 72 -10.84 -23.14 13.51
C SER A 72 -10.78 -22.56 12.10
N ASP A 73 -11.74 -22.93 11.26
CA ASP A 73 -11.74 -22.58 9.84
C ASP A 73 -12.17 -21.11 9.67
N ALA A 74 -13.18 -20.68 10.42
CA ALA A 74 -13.57 -19.28 10.50
C ALA A 74 -12.43 -18.41 11.07
N ALA A 75 -11.70 -18.88 12.07
CA ALA A 75 -10.54 -18.17 12.62
C ALA A 75 -9.41 -18.03 11.58
N GLN A 76 -9.11 -19.10 10.83
CA GLN A 76 -8.10 -19.06 9.76
C GLN A 76 -8.50 -18.09 8.63
N ALA A 77 -9.75 -18.15 8.18
CA ALA A 77 -10.26 -17.24 7.16
C ALA A 77 -10.19 -15.77 7.61
N ARG A 78 -10.55 -15.48 8.87
CA ARG A 78 -10.39 -14.14 9.46
C ARG A 78 -8.93 -13.71 9.53
N GLY A 79 -8.00 -14.63 9.81
CA GLY A 79 -6.57 -14.36 9.79
C GLY A 79 -6.08 -13.88 8.42
N LEU A 80 -6.49 -14.55 7.34
CA LEU A 80 -6.17 -14.13 5.98
C LEU A 80 -6.78 -12.76 5.65
N TRP A 81 -8.05 -12.54 5.98
CA TRP A 81 -8.69 -11.24 5.79
C TRP A 81 -8.02 -10.12 6.60
N HIS A 82 -7.49 -10.44 7.78
CA HIS A 82 -6.78 -9.48 8.62
C HIS A 82 -5.44 -9.06 7.99
N GLN A 83 -4.74 -9.98 7.33
CA GLN A 83 -3.52 -9.68 6.58
C GLN A 83 -3.81 -8.71 5.42
N ASP A 84 -4.87 -8.97 4.65
CA ASP A 84 -5.31 -8.08 3.58
C ASP A 84 -5.69 -6.69 4.11
N PHE A 85 -6.38 -6.64 5.25
CA PHE A 85 -6.75 -5.38 5.90
C PHE A 85 -5.51 -4.57 6.32
N ILE A 86 -4.53 -5.23 6.95
CA ILE A 86 -3.26 -4.59 7.33
C ILE A 86 -2.55 -4.04 6.08
N ALA A 87 -2.50 -4.80 4.99
CA ALA A 87 -1.87 -4.34 3.76
C ALA A 87 -2.54 -3.07 3.20
N ARG A 88 -3.88 -2.98 3.26
CA ARG A 88 -4.63 -1.79 2.81
C ARG A 88 -4.35 -0.56 3.65
N ILE A 89 -4.37 -0.68 4.97
CA ILE A 89 -4.15 0.47 5.86
C ILE A 89 -2.70 0.94 5.84
N LEU A 90 -1.75 0.03 5.64
CA LEU A 90 -0.31 0.34 5.54
C LEU A 90 0.15 0.68 4.12
N ARG A 91 -0.77 0.84 3.17
CA ARG A 91 -0.45 1.18 1.76
C ARG A 91 0.45 2.41 1.64
N VAL A 92 0.28 3.41 2.48
CA VAL A 92 1.15 4.61 2.45
C VAL A 92 2.62 4.27 2.64
N ILE A 93 2.94 3.32 3.53
CA ILE A 93 4.32 2.90 3.79
C ILE A 93 4.86 2.13 2.59
N GLN A 94 4.04 1.27 1.98
CA GLN A 94 4.42 0.52 0.77
C GLN A 94 4.77 1.48 -0.38
N GLN A 95 3.94 2.49 -0.61
CA GLN A 95 4.16 3.50 -1.65
C GLN A 95 5.44 4.33 -1.42
N GLU A 96 5.81 4.56 -0.16
CA GLU A 96 7.05 5.25 0.18
C GLU A 96 8.29 4.38 -0.03
N MET A 97 8.22 3.09 0.28
CA MET A 97 9.29 2.14 -0.06
C MET A 97 9.48 2.05 -1.58
N GLU A 98 8.39 1.95 -2.34
CA GLU A 98 8.43 1.97 -3.81
C GLU A 98 9.09 3.25 -4.34
N GLN A 99 8.75 4.42 -3.77
CA GLN A 99 9.37 5.68 -4.15
C GLN A 99 10.87 5.72 -3.80
N PHE A 100 11.25 5.18 -2.64
CA PHE A 100 12.65 5.13 -2.24
C PHE A 100 13.49 4.25 -3.19
N ASP A 101 12.95 3.10 -3.61
CA ASP A 101 13.62 2.20 -4.55
C ASP A 101 13.72 2.81 -5.94
N GLU A 102 12.67 3.50 -6.42
CA GLU A 102 12.69 4.29 -7.65
C GLU A 102 13.79 5.37 -7.59
N ASP A 103 13.82 6.19 -6.54
CA ASP A 103 14.82 7.25 -6.35
C ASP A 103 16.25 6.69 -6.31
N LYS A 104 16.44 5.52 -5.68
CA LYS A 104 17.74 4.84 -5.62
C LYS A 104 18.16 4.35 -7.01
N SER A 105 17.25 3.74 -7.77
CA SER A 105 17.52 3.27 -9.13
C SER A 105 17.85 4.41 -10.09
N ALA A 106 17.12 5.53 -10.01
CA ALA A 106 17.37 6.72 -10.82
C ALA A 106 18.74 7.35 -10.51
N ARG A 107 19.13 7.40 -9.22
CA ARG A 107 20.48 7.85 -8.81
C ARG A 107 21.59 6.95 -9.32
N GLN A 108 21.36 5.64 -9.36
CA GLN A 108 22.33 4.69 -9.87
C GLN A 108 22.52 4.85 -11.39
N GLN A 109 21.42 4.97 -12.15
CA GLN A 109 21.46 5.23 -13.60
C GLN A 109 22.20 6.53 -13.91
N ALA A 110 21.87 7.62 -13.23
CA ALA A 110 22.55 8.91 -13.42
C ALA A 110 24.06 8.84 -13.12
N ARG A 111 24.47 8.01 -12.13
CA ARG A 111 25.88 7.79 -11.82
C ARG A 111 26.58 6.97 -12.90
N GLU A 112 25.93 5.94 -13.42
CA GLU A 112 26.47 5.10 -14.50
C GLU A 112 26.62 5.92 -15.80
N GLU A 113 25.62 6.74 -16.15
CA GLU A 113 25.68 7.67 -17.28
C GLU A 113 26.81 8.69 -17.11
N ALA A 114 26.98 9.27 -15.92
CA ALA A 114 28.05 10.23 -15.65
C ALA A 114 29.44 9.58 -15.78
N VAL A 115 29.61 8.35 -15.29
CA VAL A 115 30.87 7.60 -15.41
C VAL A 115 31.17 7.25 -16.89
N SER A 116 30.15 6.85 -17.65
CA SER A 116 30.28 6.60 -19.10
C SER A 116 30.74 7.86 -19.83
N ALA A 117 30.08 8.99 -19.58
CA ALA A 117 30.41 10.26 -20.23
C ALA A 117 31.84 10.75 -19.91
N THR A 118 32.31 10.56 -18.67
CA THR A 118 33.71 10.86 -18.33
C THR A 118 34.70 9.93 -19.02
N THR A 119 34.37 8.65 -19.16
CA THR A 119 35.24 7.67 -19.85
C THR A 119 35.36 8.00 -21.33
N GLU A 120 34.25 8.35 -21.99
CA GLU A 120 34.24 8.78 -23.40
C GLU A 120 35.04 10.08 -23.63
N LEU A 121 34.99 11.02 -22.68
CA LEU A 121 35.79 12.24 -22.73
C LEU A 121 37.29 11.96 -22.60
N ASP A 122 37.67 11.06 -21.69
CA ASP A 122 39.08 10.69 -21.49
C ASP A 122 39.64 9.98 -22.75
N GLU A 123 38.87 9.09 -23.38
CA GLU A 123 39.25 8.44 -24.64
C GLU A 123 39.45 9.46 -25.78
N LEU A 124 38.54 10.43 -25.93
CA LEU A 124 38.65 11.50 -26.93
C LEU A 124 39.88 12.41 -26.69
N ILE A 125 40.20 12.71 -25.44
CA ILE A 125 41.38 13.51 -25.09
C ILE A 125 42.66 12.74 -25.43
N GLU A 126 42.71 11.44 -25.16
CA GLU A 126 43.85 10.58 -25.47
C GLU A 126 44.06 10.44 -26.99
N GLU A 127 42.96 10.35 -27.76
CA GLU A 127 43.00 10.31 -29.22
C GLU A 127 43.53 11.63 -29.81
N LEU A 128 43.08 12.79 -29.30
CA LEU A 128 43.57 14.12 -29.72
C LEU A 128 45.03 14.39 -29.33
N ALA A 129 45.50 13.81 -28.22
CA ALA A 129 46.89 13.97 -27.77
C ALA A 129 47.89 13.15 -28.62
N ASN A 130 47.41 12.11 -29.31
CA ASN A 130 48.21 11.24 -30.17
C ASN A 130 48.18 11.62 -31.68
N THR A 131 47.44 12.65 -32.07
CA THR A 131 47.46 13.28 -33.41
C THR A 131 48.37 14.51 -33.46
#